data_AF-A0A382EH46-F1
#
_entry.id   AF-A0A382EH46-F1
#
_cell.length_a   1.000
_cell.length_b   1.000
_cell.length_c   1.000
_cell.angle_alpha   90.00
_cell.angle_beta   90.00
_cell.angle_gamma   90.00
#
_symmetry.space_group_name_H-M   'P 1'
#
loop_
_entity.id
_entity.type
_entity.pdbx_description
1 polymer ?
#
loop_
_entity_poly.entity_id
_entity_poly.type
_entity_poly.pdbx_seq_one_letter_code
_entity_poly.pdbx_strand_id
1 'polypeptide(L)'
;MYLGETKKKVKYKRKSKKGVEHEYFRYKTMISLRCDNCNITFTRSRGSMDPKRLNNNYFHVCSNCNNKTFAQKKGIEKKQMWNLSASSDLPVGKL
;
A
#
# COMPACT_ATOMS: atom_id res chain seq x y z
N MET A 1 -6.20 3.68 -1.65
CA MET A 1 -5.92 5.02 -2.23
C MET A 1 -4.63 5.66 -1.69
N TYR A 2 -3.88 6.40 -2.52
CA TYR A 2 -2.72 7.20 -2.10
C TYR A 2 -3.12 8.58 -1.59
N LEU A 3 -2.58 9.01 -0.44
CA LEU A 3 -2.91 10.31 0.18
C LEU A 3 -1.75 11.30 0.17
N GLY A 4 -0.50 10.84 0.29
CA GLY A 4 0.66 11.72 0.28
C GLY A 4 1.91 11.10 0.92
N GLU A 5 2.98 11.89 0.96
CA GLU A 5 4.27 11.52 1.54
C GLU A 5 4.61 12.41 2.75
N THR A 6 5.19 11.82 3.78
CA THR A 6 5.66 12.49 4.98
C THR A 6 7.09 12.08 5.31
N LYS A 7 7.92 13.00 5.84
CA LYS A 7 9.29 12.69 6.26
C LYS A 7 9.31 12.49 7.77
N LYS A 8 9.78 11.32 8.24
CA LYS A 8 9.94 11.01 9.66
C LYS A 8 11.42 10.96 10.02
N LYS A 9 11.83 11.71 11.06
CA LYS A 9 13.19 11.60 11.63
C LYS A 9 13.27 10.33 12.47
N VAL A 10 14.23 9.47 12.17
CA VAL A 10 14.45 8.19 12.87
C VAL A 10 15.86 8.17 13.45
N LYS A 11 15.97 7.70 14.69
CA LYS A 11 17.22 7.52 15.41
C LYS A 11 17.77 6.12 15.11
N TYR A 12 19.03 6.05 14.71
CA TYR A 12 19.75 4.82 14.43
C TYR A 12 20.98 4.73 15.33
N LYS A 13 21.41 3.50 15.59
CA LYS A 13 22.65 3.20 16.32
C LYS A 13 23.60 2.46 15.40
N ARG A 14 24.89 2.80 15.47
CA ARG A 14 25.97 2.03 14.84
C ARG A 14 27.05 1.74 15.85
N LYS A 15 27.70 0.58 15.73
CA LYS A 15 28.89 0.25 16.51
C LYS A 15 30.14 0.70 15.74
N SER A 16 31.07 1.34 16.43
CA SER A 16 32.39 1.64 15.90
C SER A 16 33.25 0.37 15.82
N LYS A 17 34.40 0.46 15.14
CA LYS A 17 35.37 -0.64 15.09
C LYS A 17 35.90 -1.04 16.49
N LYS A 18 35.84 -0.13 17.47
CA LYS A 18 36.23 -0.36 18.87
C LYS A 18 35.04 -0.73 19.78
N GLY A 19 33.86 -0.98 19.22
CA GLY A 19 32.66 -1.41 19.97
C GLY A 19 31.81 -0.29 20.57
N VAL A 20 32.28 0.97 20.55
CA VAL A 20 31.52 2.13 21.05
C VAL A 20 30.27 2.37 20.19
N GLU A 21 29.11 2.52 20.81
CA GLU A 21 27.86 2.86 20.13
C GLU A 21 27.79 4.35 19.81
N HIS A 22 27.47 4.69 18.56
CA HIS A 22 27.21 6.05 18.12
C HIS A 22 25.78 6.16 17.61
N GLU A 23 25.08 7.19 18.08
CA GLU A 23 23.73 7.51 17.67
C GLU A 23 23.77 8.53 16.52
N TYR A 24 22.92 8.33 15.53
CA TYR A 24 22.76 9.28 14.42
C TYR A 24 21.30 9.34 13.99
N PHE A 25 20.93 10.44 13.34
CA PHE A 25 19.58 10.64 12.82
C PHE A 25 19.57 10.53 11.30
N ARG A 26 18.56 9.88 10.75
CA ARG A 26 18.25 9.94 9.32
C ARG A 26 16.77 10.23 9.11
N TYR A 27 16.46 10.87 7.99
CA TYR A 27 15.08 11.05 7.55
C TYR A 27 14.64 9.84 6.72
N LYS A 28 13.47 9.30 7.06
CA LYS A 28 12.82 8.22 6.32
C LYS A 28 11.53 8.78 5.71
N THR A 29 11.37 8.63 4.41
CA THR A 29 10.12 8.97 3.73
C THR A 29 9.09 7.88 3.98
N MET A 30 7.96 8.28 4.53
CA MET A 30 6.77 7.47 4.79
C MET A 30 5.67 7.91 3.83
N ILE A 31 4.84 6.98 3.41
CA ILE A 31 3.68 7.21 2.56
C ILE A 31 2.44 7.00 3.40
N SER A 32 1.49 7.91 3.28
CA SER A 32 0.14 7.79 3.83
C SER A 32 -0.80 7.22 2.77
N LEU A 33 -1.47 6.12 3.10
CA LEU A 33 -2.40 5.39 2.23
C LEU A 33 -3.72 5.20 2.96
N ARG A 34 -4.82 5.12 2.21
CA ARG A 34 -6.12 4.66 2.68
C ARG A 34 -6.36 3.23 2.20
N CYS A 35 -6.82 2.36 3.09
CA CYS A 35 -7.15 0.99 2.78
C CYS A 35 -8.42 0.92 1.92
N ASP A 36 -8.37 0.21 0.80
CA ASP A 36 -9.53 0.05 -0.10
C ASP A 36 -10.52 -1.03 0.39
N ASN A 37 -10.19 -1.75 1.47
CA ASN A 37 -11.09 -2.73 2.10
C ASN A 37 -11.82 -2.16 3.32
N CYS A 38 -11.11 -1.49 4.24
CA CYS A 38 -11.70 -0.99 5.50
C CYS A 38 -11.71 0.53 5.63
N ASN A 39 -11.26 1.27 4.62
CA ASN A 39 -11.18 2.74 4.62
C ASN A 39 -10.28 3.38 5.68
N ILE A 40 -9.55 2.59 6.47
CA ILE A 40 -8.62 3.09 7.48
C ILE A 40 -7.34 3.63 6.81
N THR A 41 -6.82 4.74 7.33
CA THR A 41 -5.53 5.31 6.91
C THR A 41 -4.36 4.59 7.58
N PHE A 42 -3.33 4.26 6.81
CA PHE A 42 -2.14 3.60 7.31
C PHE A 42 -0.86 4.13 6.64
N THR A 43 0.26 3.96 7.31
CA THR A 43 1.56 4.42 6.81
C THR A 43 2.47 3.27 6.39
N ARG A 44 3.21 3.44 5.30
CA ARG A 44 4.27 2.51 4.86
C ARG A 44 5.54 3.26 4.51
N SER A 45 6.70 2.61 4.58
CA SER A 45 7.95 3.25 4.13
C SER A 45 8.05 3.28 2.62
N ARG A 46 8.46 4.42 2.06
CA ARG A 46 8.67 4.65 0.61
C ARG A 46 9.58 3.60 -0.02
N GLY A 47 10.67 3.22 0.66
CA GLY A 47 11.64 2.24 0.16
C GLY A 47 11.14 0.79 0.11
N SER A 48 9.98 0.49 0.70
CA SER A 48 9.39 -0.86 0.65
C SER A 48 8.39 -1.03 -0.50
N MET A 49 8.14 0.02 -1.28
CA MET A 49 7.13 0.02 -2.33
C MET A 49 7.73 0.48 -3.65
N ASP A 50 7.37 -0.20 -4.74
CA ASP A 50 7.71 0.23 -6.09
C ASP A 50 7.10 1.61 -6.37
N PRO A 51 7.89 2.61 -6.83
CA PRO A 51 7.40 3.93 -7.20
C PRO A 51 6.18 3.92 -8.13
N LYS A 52 6.08 2.94 -9.05
CA LYS A 52 4.96 2.84 -10.01
C LYS A 52 3.64 2.49 -9.33
N ARG A 53 3.67 1.94 -8.12
CA ARG A 53 2.47 1.56 -7.35
C ARG A 53 1.87 2.70 -6.53
N LEU A 54 2.51 3.87 -6.51
CA LEU A 54 2.04 5.07 -5.78
C LEU A 54 1.07 5.90 -6.60
N ASN A 55 0.03 5.23 -7.08
CA ASN A 55 -1.10 5.88 -7.72
C ASN A 55 -2.40 5.20 -7.26
N ASN A 56 -3.52 5.76 -7.68
CA ASN A 56 -4.85 5.25 -7.33
C ASN A 56 -5.32 4.11 -8.24
N ASN A 57 -4.55 3.75 -9.26
CA ASN A 57 -4.85 2.61 -10.14
C ASN A 57 -4.52 1.28 -9.45
N TYR A 58 -3.69 1.30 -8.41
CA TYR A 58 -3.40 0.14 -7.58
C TYR A 58 -4.22 0.15 -6.30
N PHE A 59 -4.68 -1.03 -5.91
CA PHE A 59 -5.30 -1.24 -4.61
C PHE A 59 -4.25 -1.22 -3.49
N HIS A 60 -4.55 -0.46 -2.44
CA HIS A 60 -3.76 -0.34 -1.23
C HIS A 60 -4.53 -0.97 -0.08
N VAL A 61 -3.99 -2.04 0.49
CA VAL A 61 -4.62 -2.78 1.59
C VAL A 61 -3.72 -2.76 2.82
N CYS A 62 -4.30 -2.44 3.97
CA CYS A 62 -3.60 -2.46 5.25
C CYS A 62 -3.33 -3.90 5.71
N SER A 63 -2.37 -4.06 6.63
CA SER A 63 -1.97 -5.38 7.14
C SER A 63 -3.14 -6.12 7.82
N ASN A 64 -4.02 -5.40 8.51
CA ASN A 64 -5.16 -5.98 9.24
C ASN A 64 -6.21 -6.63 8.31
N CYS A 65 -6.32 -6.18 7.05
CA CYS A 65 -7.31 -6.71 6.11
C CYS A 65 -6.77 -7.84 5.23
N ASN A 66 -5.51 -8.26 5.44
CA ASN A 66 -4.83 -9.30 4.69
C ASN A 66 -4.86 -9.11 3.15
N ASN A 67 -3.76 -8.57 2.62
CA ASN A 67 -3.61 -8.26 1.19
C ASN A 67 -3.80 -9.48 0.25
N LYS A 68 -3.45 -10.70 0.66
CA LYS A 68 -3.58 -11.90 -0.19
C LYS A 68 -5.04 -12.28 -0.39
N THR A 69 -5.82 -12.30 0.70
CA THR A 69 -7.25 -12.62 0.64
C THR A 69 -8.02 -11.60 -0.18
N PHE A 70 -7.71 -10.31 -0.02
CA PHE A 70 -8.31 -9.25 -0.85
C PHE A 70 -7.96 -9.42 -2.34
N ALA A 71 -6.70 -9.70 -2.66
CA ALA A 71 -6.28 -9.91 -4.05
C ALA A 71 -6.99 -11.12 -4.67
N GLN A 72 -7.16 -12.22 -3.93
CA GLN A 72 -7.88 -13.39 -4.39
C GLN A 72 -9.37 -13.08 -4.62
N LYS A 73 -10.02 -12.39 -3.68
CA LYS A 73 -11.43 -11.96 -3.80
C LYS A 73 -11.64 -11.10 -5.04
N LYS A 74 -10.79 -10.09 -5.26
CA LYS A 74 -10.84 -9.23 -6.46
C LYS A 74 -10.59 -10.02 -7.75
N GLY A 75 -9.72 -11.02 -7.72
CA GLY A 75 -9.49 -11.91 -8.85
C GLY A 75 -10.73 -12.75 -9.20
N ILE A 76 -11.45 -13.25 -8.19
CA ILE A 76 -12.70 -14.00 -8.38
C ILE A 76 -13.81 -13.09 -8.91
N GLU A 77 -13.99 -11.90 -8.32
CA GLU A 77 -14.94 -10.89 -8.81
C GLU A 77 -14.71 -10.59 -10.30
N LYS A 78 -13.45 -10.37 -10.69
CA LYS A 78 -13.08 -10.12 -12.10
C LYS A 78 -13.35 -11.32 -13.02
N LYS A 79 -13.27 -12.56 -12.51
CA LYS A 79 -13.64 -13.76 -13.28
C LYS A 79 -15.15 -13.86 -13.47
N GLN A 80 -15.93 -13.52 -12.44
CA GLN A 80 -17.40 -13.54 -12.52
C GLN A 80 -17.95 -12.52 -13.50
N MET A 81 -17.22 -11.43 -13.79
CA MET A 81 -17.58 -10.46 -14.83
C MET A 81 -17.79 -11.11 -16.21
N TRP A 82 -17.07 -12.18 -16.53
CA TRP A 82 -17.22 -12.89 -17.81
C TRP A 82 -18.52 -13.69 -17.91
N ASN A 83 -19.19 -13.93 -16.78
CA ASN A 83 -20.49 -14.63 -16.73
C ASN A 83 -21.67 -13.67 -16.78
N LEU A 84 -21.44 -12.35 -16.93
CA LEU A 84 -22.51 -11.37 -17.10
C LEU A 84 -23.14 -11.50 -18.49
N SER A 85 -24.47 -11.41 -18.56
CA SER A 85 -25.17 -11.38 -19.84
C SER A 85 -24.87 -10.08 -20.59
N ALA A 86 -24.82 -10.15 -21.92
CA ALA A 86 -24.63 -8.98 -22.79
C ALA A 86 -25.74 -7.92 -22.61
N SER A 87 -26.89 -8.32 -22.05
CA SER A 87 -28.02 -7.46 -21.71
C SER A 87 -27.92 -6.78 -20.34
N SER A 88 -26.80 -6.93 -19.62
CA SER A 88 -26.66 -6.30 -18.31
C SER A 88 -26.49 -4.78 -18.45
N ASP A 89 -27.32 -4.00 -17.74
CA ASP A 89 -27.29 -2.53 -17.70
C ASP A 89 -26.06 -1.95 -16.96
N LEU A 90 -24.99 -2.73 -16.83
CA LEU A 90 -23.78 -2.29 -16.13
C LEU A 90 -22.99 -1.35 -17.05
N PRO A 91 -22.70 -0.11 -16.60
CA PRO A 91 -21.95 0.83 -17.40
C PRO A 91 -20.53 0.32 -17.62
N VAL A 92 -20.03 0.42 -18.86
CA VAL A 92 -18.72 -0.09 -19.29
C VAL A 92 -17.56 0.40 -18.42
N GLY A 93 -17.65 1.61 -17.86
CA GLY A 93 -16.63 2.16 -16.96
C GLY A 93 -16.58 1.55 -15.55
N LYS A 94 -17.57 0.71 -15.18
CA LYS A 94 -17.61 -0.05 -13.93
C LYS A 94 -17.40 -1.56 -14.13
N LEU A 95 -17.28 -2.02 -15.39
CA LEU A 95 -16.84 -3.37 -15.74
C LEU A 95 -15.31 -3.50 -15.56
#